data_AF-A0A7C7UA67-F1
#
_entry.id   AF-A0A7C7UA67-F1
#
_cell.length_a   1.000
_cell.length_b   1.000
_cell.length_c   1.000
_cell.angle_alpha   90.00
_cell.angle_beta   90.00
_cell.angle_gamma   90.00
#
_symmetry.space_group_name_H-M   'P 1'
#
loop_
_entity.id
_entity.type
_entity.pdbx_description
1 polymer ?
#
loop_
_entity_poly.entity_id
_entity_poly.type
_entity_poly.pdbx_seq_one_letter_code
_entity_poly.pdbx_strand_id
1 'polypeptide(L)'
;MRMRKKLEFQADRIEAVLALHKVPARVTGGTVTPRWVRFQVLPAVGAKISRIKNLSEELAAALDAPSCRVSRRGAAVAVEVPRDDPQPVRLLPLFRQLDAGRQAGGNIPPVTAILGLAEDGAPLLIRLPSPDVAHVLVAGTTGSGKTVLLQTMILSLAMANPAPSQGESRGGGLALVLIDPKGHALGLFDGLPHLARPVVREVEEMTEALRSLLRLMENRQAQAGRGQPHVVVVIDELADLLMVGGKGVQWALTRLTQRGREAGIHIIAATQKPTTAVLGSLVKANFPVRLVGRVTSVEDARTATGW
;
A
#
# COMPACT_ATOMS: atom_id res chain seq x y z
N MET A 1 2.87 -28.03 -18.79
CA MET A 1 3.11 -28.19 -20.24
C MET A 1 2.27 -27.26 -21.13
N ARG A 2 0.97 -27.00 -20.85
CA ARG A 2 0.11 -26.10 -21.66
C ARG A 2 0.47 -24.61 -21.58
N MET A 3 0.82 -24.10 -20.39
CA MET A 3 1.14 -22.67 -20.19
C MET A 3 2.38 -22.23 -20.99
N ARG A 4 3.46 -23.02 -20.94
CA ARG A 4 4.71 -22.70 -21.65
C ARG A 4 4.49 -22.54 -23.16
N LYS A 5 3.76 -23.48 -23.78
CA LYS A 5 3.41 -23.40 -25.21
C LYS A 5 2.58 -22.15 -25.54
N LYS A 6 1.65 -21.77 -24.67
CA LYS A 6 0.88 -20.53 -24.84
C LYS A 6 1.78 -19.29 -24.80
N LEU A 7 2.69 -19.23 -23.83
CA LEU A 7 3.61 -18.09 -23.68
C LEU A 7 4.58 -17.97 -24.86
N GLU A 8 5.11 -19.09 -25.34
CA GLU A 8 5.95 -19.14 -26.56
C GLU A 8 5.15 -18.66 -27.78
N PHE A 9 3.91 -19.13 -27.95
CA PHE A 9 3.02 -18.65 -29.02
C PHE A 9 2.70 -17.15 -28.93
N GLN A 10 2.46 -16.64 -27.72
CA GLN A 10 2.24 -15.21 -27.49
C GLN A 10 3.50 -14.39 -27.79
N ALA A 11 4.69 -14.89 -27.44
CA ALA A 11 5.96 -14.27 -27.78
C ALA A 11 6.14 -14.16 -29.31
N ASP A 12 5.87 -15.23 -30.05
CA ASP A 12 5.93 -15.24 -31.52
C ASP A 12 4.95 -14.23 -32.14
N ARG A 13 3.73 -14.12 -31.58
CA ARG A 13 2.74 -13.12 -32.04
C ARG A 13 3.19 -11.69 -31.78
N ILE A 14 3.83 -11.42 -30.64
CA ILE A 14 4.41 -10.10 -30.34
C ILE A 14 5.47 -9.75 -31.41
N GLU A 15 6.42 -10.64 -31.67
CA GLU A 15 7.45 -10.41 -32.68
C GLU A 15 6.84 -10.19 -34.07
N ALA A 16 5.83 -10.97 -34.45
CA ALA A 16 5.15 -10.85 -35.73
C ALA A 16 4.44 -9.51 -35.92
N VAL A 17 3.69 -9.03 -34.92
CA VAL A 17 3.03 -7.72 -34.96
C VAL A 17 4.07 -6.61 -35.08
N LEU A 18 5.12 -6.66 -34.28
CA LEU A 18 6.17 -5.63 -34.31
C LEU A 18 6.90 -5.59 -35.65
N ALA A 19 7.17 -6.74 -36.25
CA ALA A 19 7.74 -6.84 -37.60
C ALA A 19 6.80 -6.26 -38.68
N LEU A 20 5.51 -6.57 -38.63
CA LEU A 20 4.50 -6.07 -39.58
C LEU A 20 4.44 -4.54 -39.59
N HIS A 21 4.55 -3.91 -38.42
CA HIS A 21 4.56 -2.45 -38.28
C HIS A 21 5.94 -1.80 -38.47
N LYS A 22 6.91 -2.55 -39.03
CA LYS A 22 8.28 -2.09 -39.33
C LYS A 22 9.05 -1.60 -38.09
N VAL A 23 8.85 -2.28 -36.96
CA VAL A 23 9.56 -2.03 -35.70
C VAL A 23 10.13 -3.36 -35.17
N PRO A 24 11.14 -3.95 -35.85
CA PRO A 24 11.64 -5.27 -35.50
C PRO A 24 12.16 -5.31 -34.06
N ALA A 25 11.75 -6.35 -33.33
CA ALA A 25 12.15 -6.60 -31.95
C ALA A 25 12.09 -8.09 -31.65
N ARG A 26 12.80 -8.53 -30.62
CA ARG A 26 12.85 -9.92 -30.16
C ARG A 26 12.34 -10.04 -28.73
N VAL A 27 11.55 -11.05 -28.42
CA VAL A 27 11.18 -11.41 -27.05
C VAL A 27 12.33 -12.23 -26.46
N THR A 28 13.05 -11.67 -25.50
CA THR A 28 14.22 -12.33 -24.89
C THR A 28 13.88 -13.13 -23.64
N GLY A 29 12.65 -12.98 -23.13
CA GLY A 29 12.19 -13.66 -21.93
C GLY A 29 10.87 -13.08 -21.42
N GLY A 30 10.46 -13.50 -20.23
CA GLY A 30 9.27 -12.98 -19.60
C GLY A 30 9.12 -13.43 -18.15
N THR A 31 8.22 -12.77 -17.43
CA THR A 31 7.89 -13.06 -16.05
C THR A 31 6.38 -13.20 -15.92
N VAL A 32 5.94 -14.30 -15.33
CA VAL A 32 4.52 -14.52 -15.00
C VAL A 32 4.30 -14.06 -13.56
N THR A 33 3.58 -12.96 -13.40
CA THR A 33 3.15 -12.44 -12.09
C THR A 33 1.76 -12.99 -11.74
N PRO A 34 1.22 -12.75 -10.54
CA PRO A 34 -0.14 -13.22 -10.21
C PRO A 34 -1.23 -12.65 -11.12
N ARG A 35 -1.06 -11.43 -11.67
CA ARG A 35 -2.10 -10.77 -12.48
C ARG A 35 -1.72 -10.53 -13.94
N TRP A 36 -0.42 -10.47 -14.24
CA TRP A 36 0.09 -10.08 -15.56
C TRP A 36 1.14 -11.06 -16.05
N VAL A 37 1.16 -11.26 -17.36
CA VAL A 37 2.31 -11.82 -18.06
C VAL A 37 3.10 -10.66 -18.64
N ARG A 38 4.37 -10.53 -18.25
CA ARG A 38 5.30 -9.54 -18.79
C ARG A 38 6.23 -10.23 -19.76
N PHE A 39 6.24 -9.79 -21.01
CA PHE A 39 7.25 -10.15 -21.99
C PHE A 39 8.33 -9.08 -22.03
N GLN A 40 9.58 -9.51 -22.00
CA GLN A 40 10.74 -8.64 -22.18
C GLN A 40 11.10 -8.62 -23.67
N VAL A 41 10.90 -7.46 -24.29
CA VAL A 41 11.09 -7.24 -25.72
C VAL A 41 12.31 -6.36 -25.91
N LEU A 42 13.31 -6.83 -26.65
CA LEU A 42 14.49 -6.07 -27.03
C LEU A 42 14.31 -5.53 -28.46
N PRO A 43 14.12 -4.20 -28.63
CA PRO A 43 14.02 -3.61 -29.97
C PRO A 43 15.36 -3.69 -30.71
N ALA A 44 15.31 -3.81 -32.03
CA ALA A 44 16.50 -3.69 -32.87
C ALA A 44 17.08 -2.26 -32.79
N VAL A 45 18.38 -2.13 -33.10
CA VAL A 45 19.06 -0.82 -33.15
C VAL A 45 18.33 0.10 -34.14
N GLY A 46 17.99 1.31 -33.69
CA GLY A 46 17.25 2.30 -34.49
C GLY A 46 15.72 2.19 -34.41
N ALA A 47 15.17 1.16 -33.77
CA ALA A 47 13.73 1.06 -33.54
C ALA A 47 13.23 2.14 -32.57
N LYS A 48 12.22 2.91 -32.98
CA LYS A 48 11.62 3.94 -32.12
C LYS A 48 10.69 3.29 -31.08
N ILE A 49 11.08 3.33 -29.81
CA ILE A 49 10.29 2.82 -28.67
C ILE A 49 8.88 3.43 -28.63
N SER A 50 8.73 4.71 -29.02
CA SER A 50 7.42 5.37 -29.09
C SER A 50 6.45 4.68 -30.05
N ARG A 51 6.93 4.10 -31.17
CA ARG A 51 6.08 3.31 -32.06
C ARG A 51 5.59 2.05 -31.39
N ILE A 52 6.45 1.34 -30.65
CA ILE A 52 6.06 0.13 -29.90
C ILE A 52 4.99 0.48 -28.86
N LYS A 53 5.14 1.62 -28.17
CA LYS A 53 4.14 2.09 -27.20
C LYS A 53 2.77 2.36 -27.84
N ASN A 54 2.76 2.90 -29.06
CA ASN A 54 1.53 3.19 -29.77
C ASN A 54 0.83 1.95 -30.33
N LEU A 55 1.50 0.79 -30.37
CA LEU A 55 0.94 -0.49 -30.82
C LEU A 55 0.24 -1.27 -29.69
N SER A 56 -0.10 -0.62 -28.57
CA SER A 56 -0.67 -1.30 -27.40
C SER A 56 -2.00 -1.99 -27.72
N GLU A 57 -2.86 -1.39 -28.54
CA GLU A 57 -4.16 -1.96 -28.87
C GLU A 57 -4.03 -3.14 -29.84
N GLU A 58 -3.16 -3.02 -30.86
CA GLU A 58 -2.87 -4.08 -31.80
C GLU A 58 -2.19 -5.27 -31.13
N LEU A 59 -1.28 -5.02 -30.19
CA LEU A 59 -0.68 -6.08 -29.36
C LEU A 59 -1.71 -6.74 -28.47
N ALA A 60 -2.65 -5.99 -27.87
CA ALA A 60 -3.73 -6.57 -27.07
C ALA A 60 -4.63 -7.48 -27.92
N ALA A 61 -5.07 -7.02 -29.08
CA ALA A 61 -5.87 -7.79 -30.02
C ALA A 61 -5.12 -9.04 -30.53
N ALA A 62 -3.84 -8.88 -30.86
CA ALA A 62 -2.99 -9.99 -31.28
C ALA A 62 -2.61 -10.93 -30.14
N LEU A 63 -2.91 -10.63 -28.89
CA LEU A 63 -2.66 -11.53 -27.76
C LEU A 63 -3.95 -12.13 -27.20
N ASP A 64 -5.09 -11.79 -27.79
CA ASP A 64 -6.43 -12.09 -27.28
C ASP A 64 -6.59 -11.62 -25.82
N ALA A 65 -6.11 -10.41 -25.56
CA ALA A 65 -6.11 -9.80 -24.24
C ALA A 65 -6.98 -8.53 -24.23
N PRO A 66 -7.70 -8.24 -23.13
CA PRO A 66 -8.56 -7.06 -23.04
C PRO A 66 -7.78 -5.74 -23.02
N SER A 67 -6.49 -5.79 -22.68
CA SER A 67 -5.59 -4.63 -22.75
C SER A 67 -4.14 -5.09 -22.77
N CYS A 68 -3.27 -4.22 -23.25
CA CYS A 68 -1.82 -4.41 -23.20
C CYS A 68 -1.16 -3.10 -22.77
N ARG A 69 -0.23 -3.19 -21.82
CA ARG A 69 0.58 -2.05 -21.37
C ARG A 69 1.98 -2.19 -21.92
N VAL A 70 2.48 -1.11 -22.53
CA VAL A 70 3.84 -1.06 -23.07
C VAL A 70 4.65 -0.01 -22.32
N SER A 71 5.72 -0.44 -21.66
CA SER A 71 6.59 0.45 -20.87
C SER A 71 8.06 0.22 -21.18
N ARG A 72 8.91 1.24 -20.98
CA ARG A 72 10.37 1.11 -21.17
C ARG A 72 11.00 0.66 -19.86
N ARG A 73 11.88 -0.35 -19.91
CA ARG A 73 12.69 -0.81 -18.79
C ARG A 73 14.15 -0.96 -19.24
N GLY A 74 14.94 0.09 -19.03
CA GLY A 74 16.32 0.16 -19.49
C GLY A 74 16.43 0.15 -21.03
N ALA A 75 17.18 -0.82 -21.55
CA ALA A 75 17.33 -1.08 -22.98
C ALA A 75 16.16 -1.89 -23.59
N ALA A 76 15.35 -2.54 -22.75
CA ALA A 76 14.22 -3.34 -23.18
C ALA A 76 12.88 -2.57 -23.06
N VAL A 77 11.87 -3.12 -23.72
CA VAL A 77 10.47 -2.74 -23.63
C VAL A 77 9.72 -3.89 -22.95
N ALA A 78 8.93 -3.58 -21.94
CA ALA A 78 8.02 -4.53 -21.31
C ALA A 78 6.66 -4.45 -22.00
N VAL A 79 6.19 -5.59 -22.50
CA VAL A 79 4.83 -5.79 -23.03
C VAL A 79 4.08 -6.61 -22.00
N GLU A 80 3.06 -6.02 -21.37
CA GLU A 80 2.33 -6.61 -20.26
C GLU A 80 0.87 -6.85 -20.66
N VAL A 81 0.43 -8.11 -20.56
CA VAL A 81 -0.97 -8.50 -20.77
C VAL A 81 -1.53 -9.14 -19.50
N PRO A 82 -2.82 -8.93 -19.20
CA PRO A 82 -3.44 -9.58 -18.05
C PRO A 82 -3.47 -11.10 -18.27
N ARG A 83 -3.37 -11.84 -17.17
CA ARG A 83 -3.55 -13.29 -17.19
C ARG A 83 -5.03 -13.64 -17.39
N ASP A 84 -5.29 -14.72 -18.10
CA ASP A 84 -6.62 -15.34 -18.15
C ASP A 84 -7.08 -15.86 -16.77
N ASP A 85 -6.12 -16.22 -15.91
CA ASP A 85 -6.33 -16.79 -14.58
C ASP A 85 -5.72 -15.92 -13.45
N PRO A 86 -6.15 -14.65 -13.25
CA PRO A 86 -5.56 -13.79 -12.23
C PRO A 86 -5.62 -14.45 -10.84
N GLN A 87 -4.45 -14.63 -10.24
CA GLN A 87 -4.32 -15.19 -8.90
C GLN A 87 -4.32 -14.06 -7.86
N PRO A 88 -5.11 -14.16 -6.79
CA PRO A 88 -5.06 -13.19 -5.72
C PRO A 88 -3.73 -13.31 -4.96
N VAL A 89 -3.14 -12.17 -4.59
CA VAL A 89 -2.02 -12.14 -3.64
C VAL A 89 -2.60 -12.36 -2.24
N ARG A 90 -2.28 -13.49 -1.62
CA ARG A 90 -2.77 -13.84 -0.28
C ARG A 90 -1.74 -13.47 0.78
N LEU A 91 -2.19 -12.87 1.87
CA LEU A 91 -1.33 -12.42 2.96
C LEU A 91 -0.57 -13.59 3.63
N LEU A 92 -1.26 -14.67 4.04
CA LEU A 92 -0.62 -15.74 4.82
C LEU A 92 0.52 -16.47 4.06
N PRO A 93 0.38 -16.84 2.77
CA PRO A 93 1.50 -17.36 2.00
C PRO A 93 2.65 -16.37 1.88
N LEU A 94 2.36 -15.09 1.62
CA LEU A 94 3.37 -14.04 1.50
C LEU A 94 4.11 -13.81 2.83
N PHE A 95 3.38 -13.76 3.94
CA PHE A 95 3.95 -13.65 5.27
C PHE A 95 4.87 -14.83 5.58
N ARG A 96 4.44 -16.07 5.30
CA ARG A 96 5.27 -17.26 5.49
C ARG A 96 6.52 -17.26 4.61
N GLN A 97 6.43 -16.78 3.37
CA GLN A 97 7.59 -16.63 2.50
C GLN A 97 8.61 -15.64 3.10
N LEU A 98 8.14 -14.55 3.68
CA LEU A 98 8.98 -13.55 4.34
C LEU A 98 9.56 -14.05 5.67
N ASP A 99 8.79 -14.81 6.45
CA ASP A 99 9.18 -15.33 7.77
C ASP A 99 10.06 -16.60 7.68
N ALA A 100 9.87 -17.45 6.67
CA ALA A 100 10.69 -18.65 6.42
C ALA A 100 12.16 -18.30 6.11
N GLY A 101 12.45 -17.03 5.80
CA GLY A 101 13.80 -16.48 5.73
C GLY A 101 14.55 -16.45 7.06
N ARG A 102 13.93 -16.84 8.19
CA ARG A 102 14.54 -16.89 9.54
C ARG A 102 15.85 -17.67 9.64
N GLN A 103 16.06 -18.70 8.82
CA GLN A 103 17.32 -19.47 8.79
C GLN A 103 18.39 -18.83 7.89
N ALA A 104 18.07 -17.77 7.14
CA ALA A 104 18.95 -17.12 6.15
C ALA A 104 19.04 -15.58 6.30
N GLY A 105 18.60 -15.01 7.43
CA GLY A 105 18.74 -13.57 7.74
C GLY A 105 17.59 -12.66 7.29
N GLY A 106 16.46 -13.19 6.83
CA GLY A 106 15.25 -12.41 6.55
C GLY A 106 14.31 -12.38 7.75
N ASN A 107 14.22 -11.25 8.45
CA ASN A 107 13.15 -10.96 9.41
C ASN A 107 12.40 -9.71 8.92
N ILE A 108 11.06 -9.74 8.94
CA ILE A 108 10.27 -8.54 8.69
C ILE A 108 10.68 -7.52 9.77
N PRO A 109 11.22 -6.34 9.41
CA PRO A 109 11.66 -5.39 10.42
C PRO A 109 10.50 -4.99 11.35
N PRO A 110 10.75 -4.70 12.64
CA PRO A 110 9.69 -4.31 13.55
C PRO A 110 8.85 -3.15 13.01
N VAL A 111 7.54 -3.19 13.31
CA VAL A 111 6.57 -2.16 12.92
C VAL A 111 6.54 -1.94 11.40
N THR A 112 6.64 -3.04 10.65
CA THR A 112 6.54 -3.07 9.18
C THR A 112 5.23 -3.73 8.75
N ALA A 113 4.45 -3.02 7.92
CA ALA A 113 3.24 -3.53 7.31
C ALA A 113 3.55 -4.16 5.94
N ILE A 114 2.89 -5.26 5.62
CA ILE A 114 2.94 -5.90 4.29
C ILE A 114 1.84 -5.30 3.42
N LEU A 115 2.17 -4.87 2.21
CA LEU A 115 1.21 -4.33 1.25
C LEU A 115 0.78 -5.34 0.19
N GLY A 116 1.69 -6.22 -0.23
CA GLY A 116 1.46 -7.16 -1.32
C GLY A 116 2.73 -7.40 -2.12
N LEU A 117 2.60 -7.48 -3.45
CA LEU A 117 3.72 -7.67 -4.37
C LEU A 117 3.83 -6.47 -5.31
N ALA A 118 5.06 -6.07 -5.60
CA ALA A 118 5.37 -5.15 -6.68
C ALA A 118 5.18 -5.80 -8.05
N GLU A 119 5.30 -5.02 -9.12
CA GLU A 119 5.06 -5.49 -10.49
C GLU A 119 6.06 -6.57 -10.96
N ASP A 120 7.22 -6.68 -10.33
CA ASP A 120 8.22 -7.72 -10.57
C ASP A 120 8.02 -8.96 -9.68
N GLY A 121 6.99 -8.96 -8.81
CA GLY A 121 6.72 -10.03 -7.87
C GLY A 121 7.50 -9.92 -6.56
N ALA A 122 8.32 -8.89 -6.36
CA ALA A 122 9.00 -8.66 -5.09
C ALA A 122 7.99 -8.25 -4.00
N PRO A 123 8.12 -8.75 -2.76
CA PRO A 123 7.29 -8.29 -1.64
C PRO A 123 7.41 -6.79 -1.39
N LEU A 124 6.26 -6.12 -1.27
CA LEU A 124 6.17 -4.69 -0.99
C LEU A 124 5.84 -4.48 0.49
N LEU A 125 6.73 -3.80 1.20
CA LEU A 125 6.68 -3.58 2.65
C LEU A 125 6.75 -2.08 2.97
N ILE A 126 6.10 -1.66 4.06
CA ILE A 126 6.22 -0.31 4.62
C ILE A 126 6.64 -0.38 6.07
N ARG A 127 7.83 0.13 6.37
CA ARG A 127 8.35 0.26 7.74
C ARG A 127 7.94 1.61 8.33
N LEU A 128 6.96 1.63 9.22
CA LEU A 128 6.41 2.88 9.77
C LEU A 128 7.42 3.74 10.54
N PRO A 129 8.39 3.17 11.28
CA PRO A 129 9.44 3.96 11.94
C PRO A 129 10.42 4.66 11.00
N SER A 130 10.44 4.34 9.70
CA SER A 130 11.36 4.97 8.76
C SER A 130 11.08 6.47 8.63
N PRO A 131 12.13 7.33 8.55
CA PRO A 131 11.97 8.79 8.45
C PRO A 131 11.10 9.26 7.29
N ASP A 132 11.22 8.57 6.14
CA ASP A 132 10.49 8.87 4.89
C ASP A 132 9.07 8.30 4.87
N VAL A 133 8.70 7.53 5.90
CA VAL A 133 7.38 6.91 6.04
C VAL A 133 6.56 7.62 7.09
N ALA A 134 6.88 7.48 8.38
CA ALA A 134 6.19 8.05 9.54
C ALA A 134 4.66 7.79 9.62
N HIS A 135 3.90 8.32 8.67
CA HIS A 135 2.45 8.25 8.51
C HIS A 135 2.09 7.93 7.05
N VAL A 136 1.05 7.12 6.86
CA VAL A 136 0.63 6.62 5.54
C VAL A 136 -0.80 7.08 5.26
N LEU A 137 -1.04 7.63 4.08
CA LEU A 137 -2.39 7.86 3.58
C LEU A 137 -2.75 6.80 2.53
N VAL A 138 -3.93 6.20 2.65
CA VAL A 138 -4.50 5.27 1.67
C VAL A 138 -5.73 5.90 1.03
N ALA A 139 -5.68 6.21 -0.26
CA ALA A 139 -6.78 6.85 -0.98
C ALA A 139 -7.33 5.93 -2.07
N GLY A 140 -8.64 5.92 -2.26
CA GLY A 140 -9.26 5.18 -3.37
C GLY A 140 -10.76 5.06 -3.22
N THR A 141 -11.45 4.91 -4.34
CA THR A 141 -12.92 4.82 -4.38
C THR A 141 -13.43 3.47 -3.84
N THR A 142 -14.74 3.34 -3.65
CA THR A 142 -15.35 2.07 -3.27
C THR A 142 -14.96 0.95 -4.23
N GLY A 143 -14.61 -0.21 -3.68
CA GLY A 143 -14.15 -1.37 -4.47
C GLY A 143 -12.72 -1.25 -5.02
N SER A 144 -11.97 -0.19 -4.70
CA SER A 144 -10.54 -0.05 -5.07
C SER A 144 -9.59 -0.97 -4.28
N GLY A 145 -10.08 -1.60 -3.21
CA GLY A 145 -9.28 -2.44 -2.32
C GLY A 145 -8.74 -1.74 -1.07
N LYS A 146 -9.08 -0.47 -0.81
CA LYS A 146 -8.68 0.32 0.37
C LYS A 146 -8.86 -0.44 1.69
N THR A 147 -10.07 -0.94 1.95
CA THR A 147 -10.39 -1.66 3.19
C THR A 147 -9.59 -2.95 3.33
N VAL A 148 -9.47 -3.73 2.25
CA VAL A 148 -8.66 -4.96 2.23
C VAL A 148 -7.19 -4.65 2.49
N LEU A 149 -6.67 -3.55 1.94
CA LEU A 149 -5.29 -3.11 2.17
C LEU A 149 -5.08 -2.70 3.64
N LEU A 150 -5.97 -1.89 4.22
CA LEU A 150 -5.90 -1.53 5.64
C LEU A 150 -5.93 -2.76 6.54
N GLN A 151 -6.85 -3.69 6.28
CA GLN A 151 -6.95 -4.94 7.01
C GLN A 151 -5.67 -5.78 6.88
N THR A 152 -5.09 -5.82 5.68
CA THR A 152 -3.81 -6.50 5.42
C THR A 152 -2.67 -5.85 6.21
N MET A 153 -2.61 -4.53 6.26
CA MET A 153 -1.62 -3.79 7.04
C MET A 153 -1.77 -4.05 8.54
N ILE A 154 -2.99 -3.97 9.10
CA ILE A 154 -3.27 -4.24 10.52
C ILE A 154 -2.86 -5.67 10.88
N LEU A 155 -3.33 -6.66 10.11
CA LEU A 155 -3.09 -8.06 10.41
C LEU A 155 -1.59 -8.40 10.28
N SER A 156 -0.92 -7.92 9.23
CA SER A 156 0.53 -8.15 9.08
C SER A 156 1.36 -7.51 10.19
N LEU A 157 0.98 -6.31 10.65
CA LEU A 157 1.60 -5.66 11.80
C LEU A 157 1.40 -6.47 13.09
N ALA A 158 0.18 -6.94 13.36
CA ALA A 158 -0.12 -7.76 14.53
C ALA A 158 0.59 -9.12 14.50
N MET A 159 0.73 -9.74 13.32
CA MET A 159 1.45 -11.01 13.15
C MET A 159 2.98 -10.85 13.29
N ALA A 160 3.54 -9.74 12.82
CA ALA A 160 4.99 -9.49 12.83
C ALA A 160 5.51 -8.94 14.17
N ASN A 161 4.64 -8.47 15.06
CA ASN A 161 5.04 -7.80 16.29
C ASN A 161 4.29 -8.36 17.50
N PRO A 162 4.94 -8.55 18.66
CA PRO A 162 4.25 -8.96 19.86
C PRO A 162 3.29 -7.87 20.34
N ALA A 163 2.18 -8.30 20.94
CA ALA A 163 1.31 -7.40 21.68
C ALA A 163 2.04 -6.84 22.92
N PRO A 164 1.71 -5.64 23.40
CA PRO A 164 2.33 -5.08 24.58
C PRO A 164 1.97 -5.93 25.81
N SER A 165 2.96 -6.33 26.63
CA SER A 165 2.69 -7.02 27.89
C SER A 165 2.08 -6.04 28.89
N GLN A 166 0.93 -6.40 29.47
CA GLN A 166 0.29 -5.61 30.52
C GLN A 166 1.19 -5.69 31.78
N GLY A 167 1.90 -4.60 32.10
CA GLY A 167 2.66 -4.50 33.36
C GLY A 167 4.13 -4.11 33.23
N GLU A 168 4.73 -4.16 32.04
CA GLU A 168 6.13 -3.75 31.86
C GLU A 168 6.23 -2.43 31.08
N SER A 169 6.44 -1.33 31.82
CA SER A 169 6.79 -0.01 31.26
C SER A 169 8.10 0.02 30.45
N ARG A 170 8.72 -1.14 30.20
CA ARG A 170 9.99 -1.34 29.48
C ARG A 170 9.95 -2.45 28.42
N GLY A 171 8.78 -3.03 28.15
CA GLY A 171 8.62 -4.08 27.13
C GLY A 171 8.45 -3.52 25.72
N GLY A 172 9.25 -3.99 24.76
CA GLY A 172 9.05 -3.74 23.33
C GLY A 172 7.77 -4.42 22.82
N GLY A 173 7.03 -3.76 21.91
CA GLY A 173 5.79 -4.31 21.34
C GLY A 173 5.05 -3.29 20.47
N LEU A 174 3.88 -3.70 19.98
CA LEU A 174 3.03 -2.88 19.12
C LEU A 174 1.60 -2.76 19.68
N ALA A 175 1.19 -1.54 20.01
CA ALA A 175 -0.18 -1.21 20.34
C ALA A 175 -0.92 -0.68 19.09
N LEU A 176 -2.20 -1.04 18.97
CA LEU A 176 -3.09 -0.60 17.90
C LEU A 176 -4.23 0.26 18.47
N VAL A 177 -4.54 1.35 17.79
CA VAL A 177 -5.75 2.14 18.01
C VAL A 177 -6.51 2.19 16.68
N LEU A 178 -7.69 1.57 16.63
CA LEU A 178 -8.48 1.48 15.40
C LEU A 178 -9.69 2.42 15.50
N ILE A 179 -9.83 3.31 14.52
CA ILE A 179 -10.92 4.28 14.41
C ILE A 179 -11.71 3.96 13.14
N ASP A 180 -12.97 3.55 13.31
CA ASP A 180 -13.87 3.12 12.24
C ASP A 180 -15.21 3.85 12.35
N PRO A 181 -15.30 5.12 11.89
CA PRO A 181 -16.52 5.92 11.98
C PRO A 181 -17.73 5.31 11.26
N LYS A 182 -17.48 4.39 10.32
CA LYS A 182 -18.53 3.70 9.56
C LYS A 182 -18.89 2.33 10.15
N GLY A 183 -18.05 1.79 11.04
CA GLY A 183 -18.26 0.49 11.69
C GLY A 183 -18.22 -0.74 10.76
N HIS A 184 -17.70 -0.61 9.54
CA HIS A 184 -17.75 -1.69 8.53
C HIS A 184 -16.39 -2.29 8.18
N ALA A 185 -15.29 -1.63 8.58
CA ALA A 185 -13.97 -1.94 8.06
C ALA A 185 -13.10 -2.68 9.08
N LEU A 186 -13.15 -2.27 10.35
CA LEU A 186 -12.15 -2.67 11.35
C LEU A 186 -12.71 -3.56 12.46
N GLY A 187 -14.02 -3.80 12.50
CA GLY A 187 -14.66 -4.63 13.54
C GLY A 187 -14.17 -6.08 13.60
N LEU A 188 -13.63 -6.63 12.51
CA LEU A 188 -13.04 -7.99 12.50
C LEU A 188 -11.80 -8.13 13.42
N PHE A 189 -11.27 -7.01 13.91
CA PHE A 189 -10.11 -6.97 14.80
C PHE A 189 -10.49 -6.82 16.26
N ASP A 190 -11.78 -6.75 16.59
CA ASP A 190 -12.23 -6.75 17.98
C ASP A 190 -11.67 -7.98 18.72
N GLY A 191 -11.09 -7.74 19.90
CA GLY A 191 -10.43 -8.79 20.71
C GLY A 191 -8.96 -9.07 20.38
N LEU A 192 -8.35 -8.39 19.40
CA LEU A 192 -6.89 -8.49 19.21
C LEU A 192 -6.15 -8.02 20.48
N PRO A 193 -5.15 -8.77 20.97
CA PRO A 193 -4.39 -8.40 22.18
C PRO A 193 -3.55 -7.13 22.00
N HIS A 194 -3.30 -6.72 20.75
CA HIS A 194 -2.61 -5.48 20.42
C HIS A 194 -3.48 -4.24 20.61
N LEU A 195 -4.81 -4.37 20.70
CA LEU A 195 -5.69 -3.22 20.83
C LEU A 195 -5.51 -2.53 22.19
N ALA A 196 -5.18 -1.25 22.15
CA ALA A 196 -5.12 -0.41 23.36
C ALA A 196 -6.52 -0.05 23.90
N ARG A 197 -7.55 -0.21 23.08
CA ARG A 197 -8.97 0.02 23.37
C ARG A 197 -9.84 -0.70 22.32
N PRO A 198 -11.12 -0.96 22.59
CA PRO A 198 -12.06 -1.46 21.57
C PRO A 198 -12.05 -0.58 20.31
N VAL A 199 -12.45 -1.16 19.17
CA VAL A 199 -12.53 -0.41 17.91
C VAL A 199 -13.47 0.79 18.09
N VAL A 200 -12.92 1.99 17.88
CA VAL A 200 -13.58 3.25 18.19
C VAL A 200 -14.53 3.63 17.06
N ARG A 201 -15.81 3.78 17.38
CA ARG A 201 -16.90 4.06 16.41
C ARG A 201 -17.68 5.33 16.75
N GLU A 202 -17.70 5.72 18.03
CA GLU A 202 -18.40 6.91 18.51
C GLU A 202 -17.50 8.16 18.50
N VAL A 203 -18.10 9.32 18.24
CA VAL A 203 -17.39 10.60 18.02
C VAL A 203 -16.63 11.07 19.26
N GLU A 204 -17.28 10.96 20.41
CA GLU A 204 -16.71 11.33 21.71
C GLU A 204 -15.48 10.47 22.01
N GLU A 205 -15.57 9.18 21.73
CA GLU A 205 -14.47 8.23 21.90
C GLU A 205 -13.33 8.48 20.91
N MET A 206 -13.63 8.85 19.66
CA MET A 206 -12.61 9.26 18.68
C MET A 206 -11.81 10.46 19.18
N THR A 207 -12.53 11.46 19.69
CA THR A 207 -11.93 12.67 20.24
C THR A 207 -11.03 12.34 21.43
N GLU A 208 -11.51 11.50 22.35
CA GLU A 208 -10.72 11.10 23.51
C GLU A 208 -9.54 10.19 23.14
N ALA A 209 -9.67 9.34 22.11
CA ALA A 209 -8.56 8.54 21.60
C ALA A 209 -7.42 9.41 21.10
N LEU A 210 -7.70 10.42 20.29
CA LEU A 210 -6.67 11.34 19.78
C LEU A 210 -6.08 12.20 20.90
N ARG A 211 -6.88 12.68 21.85
CA ARG A 211 -6.39 13.43 23.03
C ARG A 211 -5.50 12.59 23.93
N SER A 212 -5.88 11.33 24.16
CA SER A 212 -5.06 10.38 24.93
C SER A 212 -3.72 10.12 24.24
N LEU A 213 -3.70 9.98 22.92
CA LEU A 213 -2.48 9.83 22.13
C LEU A 213 -1.59 11.08 22.19
N LEU A 214 -2.16 12.28 22.20
CA LEU A 214 -1.39 13.51 22.38
C LEU A 214 -0.70 13.57 23.74
N ARG A 215 -1.44 13.28 24.82
CA ARG A 215 -0.85 13.22 26.16
C ARG A 215 0.27 12.19 26.23
N LEU A 216 0.08 11.03 25.59
CA LEU A 216 1.13 10.01 25.47
C LEU A 216 2.36 10.53 24.71
N MET A 217 2.16 11.21 23.58
CA MET A 217 3.23 11.80 22.78
C MET A 217 4.05 12.81 23.59
N GLU A 218 3.37 13.73 24.29
CA GLU A 218 4.01 14.76 25.12
C GLU A 218 4.78 14.13 26.29
N ASN A 219 4.19 13.13 26.96
CA ASN A 219 4.85 12.40 28.03
C ASN A 219 6.12 11.66 27.55
N ARG A 220 6.07 11.05 26.36
CA ARG A 220 7.22 10.35 25.76
C ARG A 220 8.35 11.31 25.38
N GLN A 221 8.01 12.49 24.87
CA GLN A 221 8.98 13.53 24.55
C GLN A 221 9.66 14.07 25.81
N ALA A 222 8.92 14.26 26.90
CA ALA A 222 9.47 14.70 28.18
C ALA A 222 10.43 13.67 28.82
N GLN A 223 10.18 12.38 28.62
CA GLN A 223 10.91 11.28 29.27
C GLN A 223 12.01 10.63 28.39
N ALA A 224 12.32 11.20 27.22
CA ALA A 224 13.26 10.65 26.24
C ALA A 224 12.96 9.19 25.79
N GLY A 225 11.71 8.73 25.95
CA GLY A 225 11.03 7.69 25.17
C GLY A 225 11.66 6.30 25.00
N ARG A 226 12.75 5.92 25.68
CA ARG A 226 13.41 4.63 25.41
C ARG A 226 12.60 3.44 25.96
N GLY A 227 12.31 2.48 25.09
CA GLY A 227 11.75 1.17 25.47
C GLY A 227 10.23 1.07 25.59
N GLN A 228 9.47 2.05 25.07
CA GLN A 228 8.01 1.99 25.07
C GLN A 228 7.45 1.35 23.78
N PRO A 229 6.28 0.70 23.83
CA PRO A 229 5.64 0.13 22.64
C PRO A 229 5.35 1.18 21.57
N HIS A 230 5.58 0.82 20.30
CA HIS A 230 5.09 1.64 19.20
C HIS A 230 3.56 1.63 19.20
N VAL A 231 2.96 2.76 18.84
CA VAL A 231 1.51 2.88 18.67
C VAL A 231 1.20 3.13 17.22
N VAL A 232 0.38 2.29 16.61
CA VAL A 232 -0.13 2.50 15.25
C VAL A 232 -1.62 2.80 15.33
N VAL A 233 -1.98 4.02 14.91
CA VAL A 233 -3.35 4.47 14.79
C VAL A 233 -3.82 4.19 13.37
N VAL A 234 -4.93 3.47 13.21
CA VAL A 234 -5.52 3.22 11.89
C VAL A 234 -6.89 3.87 11.82
N ILE A 235 -7.11 4.69 10.80
CA ILE A 235 -8.34 5.46 10.58
C ILE A 235 -8.94 5.02 9.25
N ASP A 236 -10.11 4.37 9.26
CA ASP A 236 -10.72 3.88 8.00
C ASP A 236 -11.18 5.02 7.07
N GLU A 237 -11.76 6.08 7.63
CA GLU A 237 -12.22 7.23 6.85
C GLU A 237 -11.84 8.54 7.54
N LEU A 238 -10.70 9.08 7.13
CA LEU A 238 -10.17 10.35 7.63
C LEU A 238 -11.11 11.52 7.38
N ALA A 239 -11.76 11.55 6.22
CA ALA A 239 -12.68 12.63 5.86
C ALA A 239 -13.86 12.72 6.83
N ASP A 240 -14.46 11.58 7.18
CA ASP A 240 -15.60 11.52 8.09
C ASP A 240 -15.16 11.85 9.53
N LEU A 241 -13.99 11.38 9.95
CA LEU A 241 -13.41 11.75 11.25
C LEU A 241 -13.23 13.28 11.39
N LEU A 242 -12.71 13.95 10.37
CA LEU A 242 -12.51 15.40 10.39
C LEU A 242 -13.84 16.16 10.34
N MET A 243 -14.80 15.67 9.54
CA MET A 243 -16.11 16.28 9.39
C MET A 243 -16.91 16.24 10.70
N VAL A 244 -16.86 15.11 11.41
CA VAL A 244 -17.66 14.90 12.62
C VAL A 244 -16.92 15.37 13.88
N GLY A 245 -15.59 15.21 13.93
CA GLY A 245 -14.76 15.57 15.09
C GLY A 245 -14.38 17.06 15.18
N GLY A 246 -14.62 17.85 14.14
CA GLY A 246 -14.39 19.29 14.11
C GLY A 246 -12.94 19.72 14.38
N LYS A 247 -12.77 20.97 14.83
CA LYS A 247 -11.44 21.61 14.98
C LYS A 247 -10.53 20.91 15.99
N GLY A 248 -11.10 20.35 17.06
CA GLY A 248 -10.32 19.68 18.11
C GLY A 248 -9.62 18.42 17.59
N VAL A 249 -10.35 17.59 16.84
CA VAL A 249 -9.80 16.40 16.19
C VAL A 249 -8.77 16.76 15.12
N GLN A 250 -9.06 17.77 14.29
CA GLN A 250 -8.11 18.24 13.29
C GLN A 250 -6.80 18.74 13.92
N TRP A 251 -6.87 19.51 15.01
CA TRP A 251 -5.70 20.00 15.73
C TRP A 251 -4.87 18.84 16.30
N ALA A 252 -5.53 17.87 16.93
CA ALA A 252 -4.86 16.72 17.52
C ALA A 252 -4.16 15.87 16.46
N LEU A 253 -4.84 15.59 15.35
CA LEU A 253 -4.27 14.82 14.25
C LEU A 253 -3.09 15.55 13.59
N THR A 254 -3.17 16.88 13.44
CA THR A 254 -2.06 17.71 12.94
C THR A 254 -0.84 17.56 13.85
N ARG A 255 -1.01 17.71 15.16
CA ARG A 255 0.09 17.59 16.14
C ARG A 255 0.70 16.19 16.15
N LEU A 256 -0.13 15.14 16.12
CA LEU A 256 0.32 13.75 16.09
C LEU A 256 1.08 13.42 14.80
N THR A 257 0.61 13.90 13.65
CA THR A 257 1.29 13.63 12.37
C THR A 257 2.57 14.45 12.18
N GLN A 258 2.70 15.59 12.87
CA GLN A 258 3.93 16.39 12.85
C GLN A 258 5.03 15.86 13.79
N ARG A 259 4.64 15.34 14.96
CA ARG A 259 5.59 15.05 16.06
C ARG A 259 5.53 13.60 16.55
N GLY A 260 4.60 12.80 16.05
CA GLY A 260 4.32 11.44 16.54
C GLY A 260 5.45 10.45 16.26
N ARG A 261 6.14 10.57 15.11
CA ARG A 261 7.23 9.65 14.73
C ARG A 261 8.29 9.50 15.83
N GLU A 262 8.74 10.61 16.39
CA GLU A 262 9.77 10.63 17.46
C GLU A 262 9.28 10.02 18.77
N ALA A 263 7.96 10.06 19.00
CA ALA A 263 7.30 9.40 20.12
C ALA A 263 6.90 7.94 19.81
N GLY A 264 7.29 7.39 18.65
CA GLY A 264 6.90 6.04 18.22
C GLY A 264 5.41 5.88 17.92
N ILE A 265 4.74 6.97 17.55
CA ILE A 265 3.32 7.00 17.17
C ILE A 265 3.22 7.19 15.65
N HIS A 266 2.58 6.24 14.99
CA HIS A 266 2.41 6.20 13.54
C HIS A 266 0.91 6.22 13.20
N ILE A 267 0.56 6.82 12.06
CA ILE A 267 -0.83 6.95 11.64
C ILE A 267 -0.96 6.39 10.23
N ILE A 268 -1.85 5.41 10.07
CA ILE A 268 -2.32 4.93 8.77
C ILE A 268 -3.74 5.45 8.62
N ALA A 269 -3.93 6.46 7.80
CA ALA A 269 -5.23 7.03 7.52
C ALA A 269 -5.69 6.57 6.14
N ALA A 270 -6.98 6.32 5.98
CA ALA A 270 -7.56 6.03 4.68
C ALA A 270 -8.71 6.97 4.36
N THR A 271 -8.98 7.15 3.07
CA THR A 271 -10.12 7.96 2.63
C THR A 271 -10.66 7.56 1.27
N GLN A 272 -11.99 7.65 1.12
CA GLN A 272 -12.68 7.45 -0.15
C GLN A 272 -12.90 8.76 -0.93
N LYS A 273 -12.82 9.90 -0.23
CA LYS A 273 -13.10 11.24 -0.77
C LYS A 273 -11.80 12.06 -0.76
N PRO A 274 -10.90 11.86 -1.74
CA PRO A 274 -9.65 12.59 -1.81
C PRO A 274 -9.88 14.05 -2.29
N THR A 275 -10.68 14.84 -1.57
CA THR A 275 -10.98 16.23 -1.95
C THR A 275 -10.09 17.22 -1.21
N THR A 276 -9.65 18.27 -1.91
CA THR A 276 -8.82 19.34 -1.36
C THR A 276 -9.48 20.06 -0.18
N ALA A 277 -10.81 20.20 -0.21
CA ALA A 277 -11.59 20.84 0.85
C ALA A 277 -11.48 20.13 2.21
N VAL A 278 -11.35 18.80 2.21
CA VAL A 278 -11.32 18.00 3.45
C VAL A 278 -9.89 17.65 3.86
N LEU A 279 -8.97 17.52 2.89
CA LEU A 279 -7.65 16.93 3.12
C LEU A 279 -6.49 17.89 2.90
N GLY A 280 -6.71 19.04 2.24
CA GLY A 280 -5.68 19.81 1.54
C GLY A 280 -4.41 20.11 2.34
N SER A 281 -4.50 20.85 3.45
CA SER A 281 -3.31 21.27 4.19
C SER A 281 -2.72 20.16 5.07
N LEU A 282 -3.57 19.34 5.68
CA LEU A 282 -3.15 18.27 6.58
C LEU A 282 -2.44 17.13 5.84
N VAL A 283 -2.98 16.70 4.69
CA VAL A 283 -2.46 15.58 3.92
C VAL A 283 -1.16 15.92 3.20
N LYS A 284 -1.08 17.13 2.60
CA LYS A 284 0.12 17.53 1.88
C LYS A 284 1.34 17.64 2.80
N ALA A 285 1.14 18.15 4.02
CA ALA A 285 2.24 18.40 4.95
C ALA A 285 2.71 17.17 5.74
N ASN A 286 1.80 16.26 6.13
CA ASN A 286 2.11 15.30 7.21
C ASN A 286 2.00 13.81 6.84
N PHE A 287 1.68 13.48 5.58
CA PHE A 287 1.65 12.10 5.08
C PHE A 287 2.58 11.94 3.88
N PRO A 288 3.88 11.62 4.10
CA PRO A 288 4.85 11.53 3.01
C PRO A 288 4.61 10.31 2.12
N VAL A 289 4.09 9.21 2.66
CA VAL A 289 3.72 8.02 1.88
C VAL A 289 2.23 8.02 1.58
N ARG A 290 1.90 7.91 0.29
CA ARG A 290 0.54 7.90 -0.24
C ARG A 290 0.32 6.68 -1.12
N LEU A 291 -0.59 5.81 -0.70
CA LEU A 291 -1.01 4.63 -1.44
C LEU A 291 -2.32 4.94 -2.13
N VAL A 292 -2.27 5.14 -3.45
CA VAL A 292 -3.42 5.57 -4.25
C VAL A 292 -3.93 4.39 -5.08
N GLY A 293 -5.10 3.88 -4.70
CA GLY A 293 -5.85 2.90 -5.48
C GLY A 293 -6.59 3.54 -6.66
N ARG A 294 -7.56 2.82 -7.21
CA ARG A 294 -8.42 3.35 -8.27
C ARG A 294 -9.20 4.58 -7.78
N VAL A 295 -9.20 5.64 -8.60
CA VAL A 295 -9.92 6.90 -8.36
C VAL A 295 -10.82 7.24 -9.55
N THR A 296 -11.77 8.17 -9.36
CA THR A 296 -12.79 8.54 -10.35
C THR A 296 -12.32 9.56 -11.39
N SER A 297 -11.33 10.40 -11.06
CA SER A 297 -10.85 11.46 -11.95
C SER A 297 -9.34 11.70 -11.84
N VAL A 298 -8.78 12.42 -12.82
CA VAL A 298 -7.39 12.88 -12.78
C VAL A 298 -7.16 13.88 -11.64
N GLU A 299 -8.17 14.68 -11.30
CA GLU A 299 -8.11 15.64 -10.19
C GLU A 299 -8.04 14.93 -8.83
N ASP A 300 -8.84 13.87 -8.64
CA ASP A 300 -8.77 13.01 -7.47
C ASP A 300 -7.39 12.35 -7.35
N ALA A 301 -6.82 11.90 -8.48
CA ALA A 301 -5.48 11.33 -8.52
C ALA A 301 -4.41 12.34 -8.11
N ARG A 302 -4.48 13.58 -8.60
CA ARG A 302 -3.56 14.67 -8.23
C ARG A 302 -3.66 14.98 -6.74
N THR A 303 -4.88 15.15 -6.22
CA THR A 303 -5.11 15.45 -4.81
C THR A 303 -4.61 14.30 -3.92
N ALA A 304 -4.91 13.05 -4.26
CA ALA A 304 -4.50 11.88 -3.51
C ALA A 304 -2.99 11.63 -3.53
N THR A 305 -2.30 11.98 -4.63
CA THR A 305 -0.84 11.88 -4.74
C THR A 305 -0.10 13.09 -4.15
N GLY A 306 -0.82 14.17 -3.85
CA GLY A 306 -0.27 15.40 -3.28
C GLY A 306 0.28 16.38 -4.31
N TRP A 307 -0.05 16.20 -5.59
CA TRP A 307 0.26 17.15 -6.67
C TRP A 307 -0.61 18.41 -6.61
#